data_AF-A0A1W1UFI0-F1
#
_entry.id   AF-A0A1W1UFI0-F1
#
_cell.length_a   1.000
_cell.length_b   1.000
_cell.length_c   1.000
_cell.angle_alpha   90.00
_cell.angle_beta   90.00
_cell.angle_gamma   90.00
#
_symmetry.space_group_name_H-M   'P 1'
#
loop_
_entity.id
_entity.type
_entity.pdbx_description
1 polymer ?
#
loop_
_entity_poly.entity_id
_entity_poly.type
_entity_poly.pdbx_seq_one_letter_code
_entity_poly.pdbx_strand_id
1 'polypeptide(L)'
;MSKKIYEKSFKEKLVKLHLEEGRSIASLTKEYGLGQGSLNIWIKNYRKECIQTEIGTKDLELLDKIRKLERENKELEKENNFLKKAAAFFSKEIDD
;
A
#
# COMPACT_ATOMS: atom_id res chain seq x y z
N MET A 1 -16.93 -13.54 22.55
CA MET A 1 -17.39 -13.97 21.21
C MET A 1 -16.39 -14.98 20.65
N SER A 2 -16.83 -16.19 20.33
CA SER A 2 -15.97 -17.26 19.82
C SER A 2 -15.50 -16.93 18.40
N LYS A 3 -14.17 -16.99 18.16
CA LYS A 3 -13.59 -16.77 16.84
C LYS A 3 -14.01 -17.94 15.93
N LYS A 4 -14.88 -17.69 14.95
CA LYS A 4 -15.18 -18.68 13.91
C LYS A 4 -13.88 -18.97 13.15
N ILE A 5 -13.41 -20.20 13.24
CA ILE A 5 -12.24 -20.68 12.50
C ILE A 5 -12.76 -21.20 11.16
N TYR A 6 -12.38 -20.51 10.08
CA TYR A 6 -12.67 -20.96 8.72
C TYR A 6 -11.46 -21.70 8.16
N GLU A 7 -11.72 -22.76 7.41
CA GLU A 7 -10.70 -23.54 6.70
C GLU A 7 -9.93 -22.67 5.70
N LYS A 8 -8.65 -22.98 5.47
CA LYS A 8 -7.79 -22.21 4.56
C LYS A 8 -8.29 -22.28 3.12
N SER A 9 -8.63 -23.47 2.64
CA SER A 9 -9.20 -23.74 1.31
C SER A 9 -10.45 -22.88 1.03
N PHE A 10 -11.34 -22.78 2.03
CA PHE A 10 -12.56 -22.00 1.93
C PHE A 10 -12.29 -20.49 1.81
N LYS A 11 -11.33 -19.97 2.59
CA LYS A 11 -10.92 -18.55 2.49
C LYS A 11 -10.33 -18.24 1.12
N GLU A 12 -9.43 -19.10 0.63
CA GLU A 12 -8.79 -18.93 -0.67
C GLU A 12 -9.81 -18.94 -1.81
N LYS A 13 -10.77 -19.87 -1.78
CA LYS A 13 -11.85 -19.93 -2.76
C LYS A 13 -12.61 -18.62 -2.86
N LEU A 14 -13.01 -18.04 -1.74
CA LEU A 14 -13.77 -16.79 -1.73
C LEU A 14 -12.96 -15.59 -2.19
N VAL A 15 -11.68 -15.54 -1.83
CA VAL A 15 -10.78 -14.48 -2.30
C VAL A 15 -10.58 -14.60 -3.82
N LYS A 16 -10.41 -15.81 -4.35
CA LYS A 16 -10.35 -16.03 -5.81
C LYS A 16 -11.63 -15.65 -6.53
N LEU A 17 -12.81 -16.01 -6.01
CA LEU A 17 -14.10 -15.58 -6.59
C LEU A 17 -14.21 -14.05 -6.67
N HIS A 18 -13.68 -13.34 -5.66
CA HIS A 18 -13.67 -11.87 -5.70
C HIS A 18 -12.65 -11.32 -6.72
N LEU A 19 -11.44 -11.86 -6.75
CA LEU A 19 -10.33 -11.32 -7.55
C LEU A 19 -10.38 -11.76 -9.03
N GLU A 20 -10.75 -13.01 -9.30
CA GLU A 20 -10.79 -13.61 -10.64
C GLU A 20 -12.16 -13.38 -11.30
N GLU A 21 -13.28 -13.60 -10.58
CA GLU A 21 -14.63 -13.44 -11.15
C GLU A 21 -15.24 -12.05 -10.91
N GLY A 22 -14.57 -11.17 -10.18
CA GLY A 22 -15.05 -9.80 -9.92
C GLY A 22 -16.30 -9.72 -9.03
N ARG A 23 -16.68 -10.80 -8.33
CA ARG A 23 -17.88 -10.86 -7.48
C ARG A 23 -17.78 -9.86 -6.33
N SER A 24 -18.85 -9.16 -6.00
CA SER A 24 -18.83 -8.18 -4.90
C SER A 24 -18.73 -8.86 -3.53
N ILE A 25 -18.01 -8.22 -2.60
CA ILE A 25 -17.89 -8.68 -1.20
C ILE A 25 -19.29 -8.87 -0.58
N ALA A 26 -20.21 -7.96 -0.86
CA ALA A 26 -21.59 -8.02 -0.36
C ALA A 26 -22.33 -9.28 -0.84
N SER A 27 -22.22 -9.63 -2.13
CA SER A 27 -22.82 -10.84 -2.69
C SER A 27 -22.27 -12.10 -2.01
N LEU A 28 -20.94 -12.23 -1.93
CA LEU A 28 -20.30 -13.38 -1.31
C LEU A 28 -20.65 -13.50 0.18
N THR A 29 -20.68 -12.39 0.90
CA THR A 29 -21.02 -12.42 2.34
C THR A 29 -22.47 -12.82 2.60
N LYS A 30 -23.40 -12.42 1.73
CA LYS A 30 -24.81 -12.80 1.81
C LYS A 30 -25.04 -14.27 1.45
N GLU A 31 -24.37 -14.77 0.43
CA GLU A 31 -24.49 -16.15 -0.06
C GLU A 31 -23.89 -17.17 0.93
N TYR A 32 -22.72 -16.85 1.48
CA TYR A 32 -21.98 -17.76 2.36
C TYR A 32 -22.18 -17.48 3.86
N GLY A 33 -23.02 -16.51 4.22
CA GLY A 33 -23.31 -16.16 5.62
C GLY A 33 -22.10 -15.64 6.40
N LEU A 34 -21.26 -14.84 5.75
CA LEU A 34 -19.98 -14.35 6.29
C LEU A 34 -20.09 -12.90 6.74
N GLY A 35 -19.26 -12.50 7.71
CA GLY A 35 -19.09 -11.09 8.03
C GLY A 35 -18.27 -10.39 6.94
N GLN A 36 -18.73 -9.22 6.46
CA GLN A 36 -17.99 -8.42 5.46
C GLN A 36 -16.55 -8.12 5.90
N GLY A 37 -16.34 -7.84 7.19
CA GLY A 37 -15.00 -7.60 7.74
C GLY A 37 -14.08 -8.81 7.62
N SER A 38 -14.59 -10.03 7.75
CA SER A 38 -13.79 -11.26 7.64
C SER A 38 -13.25 -11.45 6.22
N LEU A 39 -14.13 -11.30 5.21
CA LEU A 39 -13.74 -11.43 3.81
C LEU A 39 -12.75 -10.34 3.40
N ASN A 40 -12.95 -9.10 3.87
CA ASN A 40 -12.04 -8.00 3.59
C ASN A 40 -10.62 -8.24 4.18
N ILE A 41 -10.54 -8.81 5.39
CA ILE A 41 -9.27 -9.21 6.01
C ILE A 41 -8.59 -10.29 5.16
N TRP A 42 -9.32 -11.29 4.67
CA TRP A 42 -8.75 -12.37 3.85
C TRP A 42 -8.23 -11.84 2.51
N ILE A 43 -8.96 -10.96 1.84
CA ILE A 43 -8.51 -10.31 0.61
C ILE A 43 -7.23 -9.50 0.85
N LYS A 44 -7.19 -8.73 1.95
CA LYS A 44 -6.01 -7.95 2.32
C LYS A 44 -4.79 -8.82 2.60
N ASN A 45 -4.97 -9.93 3.31
CA ASN A 45 -3.89 -10.88 3.60
C ASN A 45 -3.42 -11.58 2.33
N TYR A 46 -4.34 -12.03 1.47
CA TYR A 46 -4.01 -12.66 0.20
C TYR A 46 -3.22 -11.72 -0.71
N ARG A 47 -3.61 -10.44 -0.82
CA ARG A 47 -2.83 -9.44 -1.58
C ARG A 47 -1.43 -9.25 -1.01
N LYS A 48 -1.28 -9.23 0.32
CA LYS A 48 0.05 -9.16 0.96
C LYS A 48 0.89 -10.40 0.65
N GLU A 49 0.29 -11.59 0.72
CA GLU A 49 0.95 -12.85 0.39
C GLU A 49 1.36 -12.87 -1.09
N CYS A 50 0.47 -12.50 -2.03
CA CYS A 50 0.77 -12.39 -3.45
C CYS A 50 1.92 -11.42 -3.73
N ILE A 51 1.86 -10.22 -3.14
CA ILE A 51 2.95 -9.23 -3.23
C ILE A 51 4.25 -9.84 -2.69
N GLN A 52 4.21 -10.57 -1.58
CA GLN A 52 5.39 -11.18 -0.98
C GLN A 52 5.93 -12.40 -1.74
N THR A 53 5.10 -13.05 -2.56
CA THR A 53 5.51 -14.14 -3.46
C THR A 53 5.99 -13.66 -4.83
N GLU A 54 5.44 -12.58 -5.38
CA GLU A 54 5.87 -11.99 -6.67
C GLU A 54 7.09 -11.07 -6.50
N ILE A 55 7.13 -10.32 -5.39
CA ILE A 55 8.21 -9.44 -5.01
C ILE A 55 8.85 -10.11 -3.80
N GLY A 56 10.04 -10.70 -3.98
CA GLY A 56 10.74 -11.38 -2.89
C GLY A 56 10.88 -10.47 -1.67
N THR A 57 11.04 -11.03 -0.48
CA THR A 57 11.14 -10.25 0.78
C THR A 57 12.16 -9.11 0.73
N LYS A 58 13.27 -9.31 0.00
CA LYS A 58 14.29 -8.28 -0.25
C LYS A 58 13.78 -7.15 -1.16
N ASP A 59 13.02 -7.48 -2.19
CA ASP A 59 12.49 -6.51 -3.14
C ASP A 59 11.40 -5.63 -2.50
N LEU A 60 10.63 -6.17 -1.54
CA LEU A 60 9.70 -5.38 -0.74
C LEU A 60 10.40 -4.34 0.13
N GLU A 61 11.50 -4.71 0.77
CA GLU A 61 12.33 -3.80 1.57
C GLU A 61 12.98 -2.73 0.68
N LEU A 62 13.45 -3.13 -0.50
CA LEU A 62 13.97 -2.23 -1.54
C LEU A 62 12.91 -1.22 -1.99
N LEU A 63 11.67 -1.64 -2.26
CA LEU A 63 10.59 -0.74 -2.65
C LEU A 63 10.23 0.28 -1.56
N ASP A 64 10.21 -0.13 -0.29
CA ASP A 64 9.97 0.80 0.81
C ASP A 64 11.12 1.82 0.95
N LYS A 65 12.36 1.34 0.80
CA LYS A 65 13.55 2.19 0.82
C LYS A 65 13.55 3.19 -0.34
N ILE A 66 13.18 2.78 -1.55
CA ILE A 66 13.03 3.66 -2.71
C ILE A 66 12.01 4.76 -2.41
N ARG A 67 10.81 4.41 -1.91
CA ARG A 67 9.78 5.40 -1.57
C ARG A 67 10.25 6.39 -0.50
N LYS A 68 11.03 5.92 0.49
CA LYS A 68 11.59 6.79 1.52
C LYS A 68 12.60 7.76 0.93
N LEU A 69 13.52 7.27 0.10
CA LEU A 69 14.52 8.08 -0.58
C LEU A 69 13.89 9.11 -1.52
N GLU A 70 12.84 8.76 -2.26
CA GLU A 70 12.13 9.70 -3.13
C GLU A 70 11.48 10.86 -2.34
N ARG A 71 10.90 10.58 -1.17
CA ARG A 71 10.37 11.64 -0.30
C ARG A 71 11.49 12.55 0.21
N GLU A 72 12.59 11.96 0.65
CA GLU A 72 13.72 12.71 1.18
C GLU A 72 14.37 13.59 0.11
N ASN A 73 14.58 13.06 -1.10
CA ASN A 73 15.04 13.85 -2.23
C ASN A 73 14.11 15.02 -2.54
N LYS A 74 12.79 14.79 -2.52
CA LYS A 74 11.82 15.86 -2.79
C LYS A 74 11.85 16.98 -1.74
N GLU A 75 12.06 16.65 -0.47
CA GLU A 75 12.20 17.66 0.57
C GLU A 75 13.54 18.41 0.43
N LEU A 76 14.65 17.70 0.17
CA LEU A 76 15.94 18.31 -0.09
C LEU A 76 15.92 19.24 -1.32
N GLU A 77 15.23 18.86 -2.39
CA GLU A 77 15.06 19.71 -3.57
C GLU A 77 14.29 20.99 -3.26
N LYS A 78 13.24 20.91 -2.42
CA LYS A 78 12.50 22.09 -1.98
C LYS A 78 13.39 23.03 -1.16
N GLU A 79 14.14 22.48 -0.21
CA GLU A 79 15.02 23.26 0.65
C GLU A 79 16.15 23.90 -0.16
N ASN A 80 16.77 23.16 -1.07
CA ASN A 80 17.79 23.67 -1.97
C ASN A 80 17.24 24.80 -2.87
N ASN A 81 16.03 24.63 -3.41
CA ASN A 81 15.37 25.67 -4.19
C ASN A 81 15.02 26.90 -3.35
N PHE A 82 14.63 26.73 -2.08
CA PHE A 82 14.38 27.83 -1.16
C PHE A 82 15.68 28.61 -0.88
N LEU A 83 16.76 27.91 -0.53
CA LEU A 83 18.07 28.51 -0.26
C LEU A 83 18.63 29.23 -1.49
N LYS A 84 18.50 28.65 -2.69
CA LYS A 84 18.89 29.31 -3.95
C LYS A 84 18.12 30.60 -4.19
N LYS A 85 16.81 30.62 -3.91
CA LYS A 85 15.99 31.83 -4.03
C LYS A 85 16.40 32.89 -3.00
N ALA A 86 16.67 32.49 -1.76
CA ALA A 86 17.15 33.38 -0.72
C ALA A 86 18.53 33.98 -1.09
N ALA A 87 19.48 33.16 -1.52
CA ALA A 87 20.79 33.62 -1.98
C ALA A 87 20.66 34.61 -3.15
N ALA A 88 19.82 34.30 -4.14
CA ALA A 88 19.57 35.22 -5.26
C ALA A 88 18.89 36.54 -4.84
N PHE A 89 18.05 36.51 -3.80
CA PHE A 89 17.45 37.70 -3.22
C PHE A 89 18.52 38.57 -2.54
N PHE A 90 19.33 38.00 -1.66
CA PHE A 90 20.38 38.74 -0.95
C PHE A 90 21.51 39.23 -1.86
N SER A 91 21.88 38.48 -2.91
CA SER A 91 22.86 38.96 -3.89
C SER A 91 22.38 40.20 -4.65
N LYS A 92 21.07 40.35 -4.88
CA LYS A 92 20.52 41.56 -5.51
C LYS A 92 20.54 42.80 -4.62
N GLU A 93 20.45 42.65 -3.30
CA GLU A 93 20.51 43.78 -2.35
C GLU A 93 21.94 44.31 -2.12
N ILE A 94 22.98 43.59 -2.57
CA ILE A 94 24.39 44.01 -2.41
C ILE A 94 24.89 44.79 -3.63
N ASP A 95 24.20 44.69 -4.77
CA ASP A 95 24.54 45.36 -6.03
C ASP A 95 23.83 46.73 -6.24
N ASP A 96 22.93 47.14 -5.33
CA ASP A 96 22.28 48.48 -5.26
C ASP A 96 22.94 49.37 -4.18
#